data_AF-A0A1I0LMS6-F1
#
_entry.id   AF-A0A1I0LMS6-F1
#
_cell.length_a   1.000
_cell.length_b   1.000
_cell.length_c   1.000
_cell.angle_alpha   90.00
_cell.angle_beta   90.00
_cell.angle_gamma   90.00
#
_symmetry.space_group_name_H-M   'P 1'
#
loop_
_entity.id
_entity.type
_entity.pdbx_description
1 polymer ?
#
loop_
_entity_poly.entity_id
_entity_poly.type
_entity_poly.pdbx_seq_one_letter_code
_entity_poly.pdbx_strand_id
1 'polypeptide(L)'
;MGRWLTRDDLGAAAGSAAGLLLVSPDAASAFPLGPEDRRTAAGLTAAALRAAGVGERDRVAVALAEPAGSLWAAAAAEVAQAAAGLGPRGRMRLHHALSALRATTLVATPTGAMDLLARLHLEFLLDPLDLGLAHIVLTGEIASRSTLRHLAGEFGARVTEVYASPFGGTALAWRAAEEDPLTPLADGLLGLAALGKDAPADPGAPLAELIVTPRGHATLGDATLRTGHVVRGGEGLPAPAHTVGDHVLVRGVWLALPRLEKALAKIDGVAGWDLTVSRPGTLDSAVLTVTFGRESLVGNPMWRSRVQEAVRALTPVSIGVEIAPEAAEGPRPGTVTDLRGHHLGRDRALVT
;
A
#
# COMPACT_ATOMS: atom_id res chain seq x y z
N MET A 1 5.49 -30.00 3.38
CA MET A 1 5.24 -28.96 2.36
C MET A 1 4.53 -27.82 3.07
N GLY A 2 5.09 -26.60 3.05
CA GLY A 2 4.48 -25.45 3.74
C GLY A 2 3.21 -24.96 3.03
N ARG A 3 2.31 -24.29 3.76
CA ARG A 3 1.07 -23.73 3.20
C ARG A 3 1.38 -22.46 2.42
N TRP A 4 0.87 -22.33 1.20
CA TRP A 4 0.97 -21.09 0.43
C TRP A 4 -0.34 -20.34 0.52
N LEU A 5 -0.29 -19.09 0.95
CA LEU A 5 -1.48 -18.29 1.23
C LEU A 5 -1.41 -16.94 0.50
N THR A 6 -2.56 -16.47 0.06
CA THR A 6 -2.79 -15.14 -0.51
C THR A 6 -3.64 -14.30 0.45
N ARG A 7 -3.98 -13.07 0.07
CA ARG A 7 -4.95 -12.24 0.82
C ARG A 7 -6.32 -12.88 0.93
N ASP A 8 -6.75 -13.59 -0.10
CA ASP A 8 -8.08 -14.21 -0.14
C ASP A 8 -8.18 -15.34 0.88
N ASP A 9 -7.10 -16.11 1.06
CA ASP A 9 -7.02 -17.16 2.09
C ASP A 9 -7.09 -16.56 3.51
N LEU A 10 -6.42 -15.42 3.74
CA LEU A 10 -6.53 -14.68 5.00
C LEU A 10 -7.94 -14.14 5.24
N GLY A 11 -8.63 -13.73 4.17
CA GLY A 11 -10.05 -13.36 4.21
C GLY A 11 -10.96 -14.52 4.57
N ALA A 12 -10.76 -15.69 3.97
CA ALA A 12 -11.53 -16.90 4.23
C ALA A 12 -11.38 -17.39 5.68
N ALA A 13 -10.18 -17.28 6.25
CA ALA A 13 -9.89 -17.71 7.62
C ALA A 13 -10.34 -16.71 8.70
N ALA A 14 -10.74 -15.48 8.32
CA ALA A 14 -10.97 -14.37 9.26
C ALA A 14 -11.99 -14.68 10.37
N GLY A 15 -13.06 -15.42 10.06
CA GLY A 15 -14.11 -15.77 11.03
C GLY A 15 -13.66 -16.71 12.16
N SER A 16 -12.48 -17.33 12.02
CA SER A 16 -11.87 -18.23 13.01
C SER A 16 -10.58 -17.68 13.61
N ALA A 17 -10.13 -16.50 13.16
CA ALA A 17 -8.89 -15.88 13.59
C ALA A 17 -9.02 -15.30 15.01
N ALA A 18 -7.93 -15.36 15.78
CA ALA A 18 -7.87 -14.86 17.16
C ALA A 18 -6.72 -13.86 17.35
N GLY A 19 -6.77 -13.10 18.45
CA GLY A 19 -5.81 -12.03 18.75
C GLY A 19 -6.26 -10.67 18.21
N LEU A 20 -5.31 -9.76 18.02
CA LEU A 20 -5.57 -8.50 17.33
C LEU A 20 -5.65 -8.78 15.83
N LEU A 21 -6.79 -8.50 15.22
CA LEU A 21 -6.98 -8.66 13.78
C LEU A 21 -6.65 -7.35 13.06
N LEU A 22 -5.61 -7.34 12.24
CA LEU A 22 -5.33 -6.24 11.34
C LEU A 22 -6.13 -6.44 10.06
N VAL A 23 -7.17 -5.62 9.89
CA VAL A 23 -8.16 -5.79 8.82
C VAL A 23 -7.86 -4.81 7.69
N SER A 24 -7.93 -5.28 6.44
CA SER A 24 -7.83 -4.38 5.28
C SER A 24 -8.98 -3.38 5.26
N PRO A 25 -8.83 -2.19 4.65
CA PRO A 25 -9.87 -1.16 4.72
C PRO A 25 -11.25 -1.57 4.19
N ASP A 26 -11.29 -2.54 3.27
CA ASP A 26 -12.49 -3.14 2.68
C ASP A 26 -13.00 -4.39 3.43
N ALA A 27 -12.35 -4.75 4.54
CA ALA A 27 -12.54 -5.99 5.29
C ALA A 27 -12.52 -7.25 4.40
N ALA A 28 -11.71 -7.24 3.34
CA ALA A 28 -11.47 -8.39 2.47
C ALA A 28 -10.51 -9.40 3.11
N SER A 29 -9.55 -8.94 3.92
CA SER A 29 -8.54 -9.78 4.56
C SER A 29 -8.33 -9.38 6.03
N ALA A 30 -7.96 -10.36 6.86
CA ALA A 30 -7.61 -10.15 8.25
C ALA A 30 -6.28 -10.86 8.56
N PHE A 31 -5.29 -10.10 9.04
CA PHE A 31 -4.01 -10.63 9.50
C PHE A 31 -4.02 -10.75 11.02
N PRO A 32 -4.02 -11.96 11.59
CA PRO A 32 -4.07 -12.14 13.04
C PRO A 32 -2.73 -11.86 13.69
N LEU A 33 -2.73 -11.20 14.85
CA LEU A 33 -1.54 -11.01 15.68
C LEU A 33 -1.83 -11.42 17.13
N GLY A 34 -1.16 -12.47 17.59
CA GLY A 34 -1.03 -12.80 19.01
C GLY A 34 -0.12 -11.81 19.75
N PRO A 35 -0.05 -11.89 21.09
CA PRO A 35 0.81 -11.00 21.88
C PRO A 35 2.28 -10.99 21.46
N GLU A 36 2.86 -12.17 21.18
CA GLU A 36 4.25 -12.26 20.67
C GLU A 36 4.38 -11.71 19.26
N ASP A 37 3.42 -12.02 18.37
CA ASP A 37 3.45 -11.52 16.98
C ASP A 37 3.44 -9.98 16.96
N ARG A 38 2.67 -9.35 17.85
CA ARG A 38 2.65 -7.88 18.01
C ARG A 38 4.00 -7.33 18.47
N ARG A 39 4.64 -7.97 19.45
CA ARG A 39 5.97 -7.57 19.93
C ARG A 39 7.01 -7.69 18.83
N THR A 40 7.01 -8.80 18.10
CA THR A 40 7.90 -9.01 16.95
C THR A 40 7.66 -7.96 15.86
N ALA A 41 6.40 -7.66 15.52
CA ALA A 41 6.07 -6.65 14.54
C ALA A 41 6.54 -5.24 14.95
N ALA A 42 6.32 -4.86 16.21
CA ALA A 42 6.81 -3.60 16.76
C ALA A 42 8.34 -3.54 16.78
N GLY A 43 9.01 -4.62 17.17
CA GLY A 43 10.46 -4.73 17.21
C GLY A 43 11.12 -4.58 15.83
N LEU A 44 10.58 -5.24 14.80
CA LEU A 44 11.04 -5.08 13.42
C LEU A 44 10.84 -3.64 12.92
N THR A 45 9.68 -3.04 13.23
CA THR A 45 9.37 -1.67 12.81
C THR A 45 10.28 -0.65 13.51
N ALA A 46 10.58 -0.86 14.80
CA ALA A 46 11.56 -0.07 15.55
C ALA A 46 12.97 -0.22 14.97
N ALA A 47 13.38 -1.43 14.55
CA ALA A 47 14.66 -1.66 13.90
C ALA A 47 14.77 -0.91 12.55
N ALA A 48 13.69 -0.87 11.77
CA ALA A 48 13.63 -0.09 10.53
C ALA A 48 13.80 1.41 10.78
N LEU A 49 13.15 1.95 11.81
CA LEU A 49 13.28 3.36 12.20
C LEU A 49 14.73 3.69 12.62
N ARG A 50 15.37 2.84 13.42
CA ARG A 50 16.78 3.00 13.77
C ARG A 50 17.69 2.94 12.55
N ALA A 51 17.42 2.03 11.61
CA ALA A 51 18.18 1.94 10.36
C ALA A 51 18.05 3.22 9.51
N ALA A 52 16.89 3.87 9.54
CA ALA A 52 16.66 5.18 8.91
C ALA A 52 17.37 6.36 9.62
N GLY A 53 17.97 6.12 10.80
CA GLY A 53 18.69 7.10 11.59
C GLY A 53 17.90 7.71 12.75
N VAL A 54 16.67 7.26 12.98
CA VAL A 54 15.83 7.75 14.09
C VAL A 54 16.41 7.29 15.43
N GLY A 55 16.52 8.21 16.39
CA GLY A 55 16.99 7.95 17.75
C GLY A 55 16.26 8.76 18.82
N GLU A 56 16.78 8.70 20.05
CA GLU A 56 16.09 9.16 21.28
C GLU A 56 15.76 10.67 21.33
N ARG A 57 16.35 11.47 20.45
CA ARG A 57 16.10 12.92 20.34
C ARG A 57 15.05 13.27 19.29
N ASP A 58 14.66 12.30 18.47
CA ASP A 58 13.76 12.55 17.37
C ASP A 58 12.31 12.67 17.81
N ARG A 59 11.54 13.42 17.01
CA ARG A 59 10.10 13.57 17.18
C ARG A 59 9.46 13.11 15.88
N VAL A 60 8.79 11.97 15.95
CA VAL A 60 8.32 11.22 14.78
C VAL A 60 6.85 11.51 14.49
N ALA A 61 6.55 11.98 13.30
CA ALA A 61 5.20 12.16 12.79
C ALA A 61 4.86 11.03 11.80
N VAL A 62 3.85 10.22 12.12
CA VAL A 62 3.41 9.08 11.30
C VAL A 62 2.13 9.43 10.55
N ALA A 63 2.24 9.57 9.24
CA ALA A 63 1.16 9.95 8.32
C ALA A 63 0.72 8.76 7.44
N LEU A 64 0.48 7.60 8.06
CA LEU A 64 0.07 6.37 7.38
C LEU A 64 -1.41 6.03 7.66
N ALA A 65 -2.03 5.28 6.74
CA ALA A 65 -3.34 4.68 6.95
C ALA A 65 -3.27 3.51 7.94
N GLU A 66 -4.39 3.20 8.60
CA GLU A 66 -4.50 1.96 9.37
C GLU A 66 -4.52 0.74 8.45
N PRO A 67 -3.99 -0.41 8.90
CA PRO A 67 -3.46 -0.69 10.24
C PRO A 67 -2.01 -0.24 10.49
N ALA A 68 -1.30 0.26 9.48
CA ALA A 68 0.11 0.62 9.61
C ALA A 68 0.34 1.84 10.52
N GLY A 69 -0.57 2.83 10.48
CA GLY A 69 -0.47 4.07 11.27
C GLY A 69 -0.19 3.84 12.75
N SER A 70 -1.06 3.06 13.40
CA SER A 70 -0.97 2.76 14.83
C SER A 70 0.30 1.94 15.18
N LEU A 71 0.63 0.92 14.39
CA LEU A 71 1.83 0.10 14.58
C LEU A 71 3.12 0.93 14.51
N TRP A 72 3.24 1.79 13.50
CA TRP A 72 4.43 2.62 13.30
C TRP A 72 4.56 3.70 14.35
N ALA A 73 3.46 4.32 14.77
CA ALA A 73 3.48 5.30 15.85
C ALA A 73 3.90 4.67 17.19
N ALA A 74 3.40 3.48 17.50
CA ALA A 74 3.80 2.73 18.69
C ALA A 74 5.28 2.33 18.64
N ALA A 75 5.75 1.77 17.52
CA ALA A 75 7.17 1.41 17.35
C ALA A 75 8.10 2.64 17.42
N ALA A 76 7.65 3.80 16.91
CA ALA A 76 8.40 5.04 17.00
C ALA A 76 8.52 5.55 18.44
N ALA A 77 7.47 5.40 19.26
CA ALA A 77 7.50 5.81 20.67
C ALA A 77 8.54 5.02 21.50
N GLU A 78 8.92 3.82 21.06
CA GLU A 78 9.96 3.00 21.71
C GLU A 78 11.39 3.39 21.34
N VAL A 79 11.59 4.19 20.28
CA VAL A 79 12.95 4.54 19.79
C VAL A 79 13.24 6.03 19.80
N ALA A 80 12.22 6.87 19.84
CA ALA A 80 12.30 8.31 19.70
C ALA A 80 11.84 9.05 20.96
N GLN A 81 12.11 10.35 21.04
CA GLN A 81 11.66 11.19 22.16
C GLN A 81 10.13 11.23 22.25
N ALA A 82 9.48 11.31 21.09
CA ALA A 82 8.04 11.38 20.96
C ALA A 82 7.60 10.85 19.60
N ALA A 83 6.40 10.28 19.54
CA ALA A 83 5.77 9.86 18.29
C ALA A 83 4.30 10.29 18.25
N ALA A 84 3.80 10.61 17.06
CA ALA A 84 2.40 10.98 16.83
C ALA A 84 1.83 10.28 15.60
N GLY A 85 0.68 9.62 15.76
CA GLY A 85 -0.13 9.13 14.65
C GLY A 85 -1.07 10.23 14.14
N LEU A 86 -0.86 10.68 12.90
CA LEU A 86 -1.61 11.79 12.29
C LEU A 86 -2.62 11.32 11.23
N GLY A 87 -2.45 10.09 10.73
CA GLY A 87 -3.20 9.53 9.64
C GLY A 87 -2.82 10.13 8.27
N PRO A 88 -3.36 9.57 7.17
CA PRO A 88 -2.85 9.83 5.82
C PRO A 88 -3.51 11.04 5.12
N ARG A 89 -4.42 11.78 5.79
CA ARG A 89 -5.25 12.84 5.17
C ARG A 89 -5.02 14.21 5.80
N GLY A 90 -5.24 15.25 4.96
CA GLY A 90 -5.21 16.66 5.35
C GLY A 90 -3.78 17.22 5.42
N ARG A 91 -3.29 17.78 4.30
CA ARG A 91 -1.90 18.28 4.21
C ARG A 91 -1.67 19.55 5.01
N MET A 92 -2.69 20.42 5.08
CA MET A 92 -2.66 21.55 6.01
C MET A 92 -2.52 21.09 7.46
N ARG A 93 -3.25 20.04 7.85
CA ARG A 93 -3.16 19.45 9.19
C ARG A 93 -1.81 18.78 9.42
N LEU A 94 -1.28 18.05 8.43
CA LEU A 94 0.05 17.44 8.50
C LEU A 94 1.12 18.52 8.69
N HIS A 95 1.13 19.55 7.84
CA HIS A 95 2.04 20.69 7.95
C HIS A 95 1.97 21.32 9.35
N HIS A 96 0.76 21.68 9.81
CA HIS A 96 0.58 22.25 11.15
C HIS A 96 1.11 21.33 12.25
N ALA A 97 0.85 20.02 12.16
CA ALA A 97 1.33 19.05 13.14
C ALA A 97 2.87 18.93 13.12
N LEU A 98 3.51 18.93 11.95
CA LEU A 98 4.97 18.91 11.84
C LEU A 98 5.58 20.12 12.55
N SER A 99 5.05 21.32 12.31
CA SER A 99 5.53 22.54 12.97
C SER A 99 5.24 22.56 14.46
N ALA A 100 4.00 22.22 14.87
CA ALA A 100 3.58 22.26 16.27
C ALA A 100 4.31 21.25 17.15
N LEU A 101 4.55 20.04 16.60
CA LEU A 101 5.30 19.00 17.29
C LEU A 101 6.81 19.19 17.16
N ARG A 102 7.29 20.10 16.31
CA ARG A 102 8.70 20.21 15.92
C ARG A 102 9.24 18.85 15.48
N ALA A 103 8.51 18.20 14.58
CA ALA A 103 8.87 16.88 14.10
C ALA A 103 10.23 16.94 13.38
N THR A 104 11.10 16.00 13.70
CA THR A 104 12.40 15.81 13.00
C THR A 104 12.35 14.64 12.03
N THR A 105 11.31 13.79 12.15
CA THR A 105 11.12 12.62 11.30
C THR A 105 9.69 12.57 10.78
N LEU A 106 9.54 12.37 9.47
CA LEU A 106 8.25 12.08 8.82
C LEU A 106 8.22 10.62 8.34
N VAL A 107 7.20 9.86 8.73
CA VAL A 107 6.87 8.56 8.13
C VAL A 107 5.64 8.73 7.25
N ALA A 108 5.76 8.45 5.95
CA ALA A 108 4.67 8.63 4.99
C ALA A 108 4.76 7.67 3.80
N THR A 109 3.73 7.64 2.98
CA THR A 109 3.81 7.05 1.63
C THR A 109 4.62 7.95 0.69
N PRO A 110 5.35 7.40 -0.30
CA PRO A 110 5.99 8.17 -1.37
C PRO A 110 5.09 9.26 -1.99
N THR A 111 3.87 8.91 -2.43
CA THR A 111 2.96 9.91 -3.03
C THR A 111 2.50 10.96 -2.01
N GLY A 112 2.27 10.56 -0.77
CA GLY A 112 1.94 11.46 0.34
C GLY A 112 3.04 12.49 0.65
N ALA A 113 4.31 12.08 0.65
CA ALA A 113 5.45 12.96 0.86
C ALA A 113 5.64 13.92 -0.33
N MET A 114 5.53 13.43 -1.56
CA MET A 114 5.57 14.27 -2.76
C MET A 114 4.42 15.28 -2.83
N ASP A 115 3.22 14.89 -2.41
CA ASP A 115 2.08 15.83 -2.34
C ASP A 115 2.25 16.88 -1.24
N LEU A 116 2.86 16.54 -0.10
CA LEU A 116 3.24 17.53 0.90
C LEU A 116 4.24 18.53 0.31
N LEU A 117 5.29 18.05 -0.35
CA LEU A 117 6.29 18.88 -1.01
C LEU A 117 5.67 19.85 -2.03
N ALA A 118 4.83 19.33 -2.93
CA ALA A 118 4.17 20.16 -3.93
C ALA A 118 3.32 21.26 -3.30
N ARG A 119 2.62 20.97 -2.19
CA ARG A 119 1.80 21.97 -1.48
C ARG A 119 2.64 22.97 -0.68
N LEU A 120 3.79 22.57 -0.13
CA LEU A 120 4.71 23.52 0.51
C LEU A 120 5.10 24.61 -0.50
N HIS A 121 5.47 24.21 -1.72
CA HIS A 121 5.85 25.14 -2.78
C HIS A 121 4.68 25.93 -3.38
N LEU A 122 3.56 25.28 -3.67
CA LEU A 122 2.47 25.88 -4.47
C LEU A 122 1.35 26.52 -3.64
N GLU A 123 1.09 26.01 -2.44
CA GLU A 123 -0.04 26.43 -1.62
C GLU A 123 0.41 27.18 -0.36
N PHE A 124 1.47 26.71 0.31
CA PHE A 124 1.92 27.30 1.57
C PHE A 124 3.04 28.33 1.38
N LEU A 125 3.69 28.32 0.21
CA LEU A 125 4.81 29.19 -0.15
C LEU A 125 5.94 29.13 0.90
N LEU A 126 6.27 27.91 1.34
CA LEU A 126 7.29 27.62 2.36
C LEU A 126 8.44 26.83 1.76
N ASP A 127 9.65 27.11 2.24
CA ASP A 127 10.82 26.29 1.97
C ASP A 127 10.68 24.96 2.74
N PRO A 128 10.77 23.79 2.10
CA PRO A 128 10.73 22.50 2.80
C PRO A 128 11.80 22.36 3.90
N LEU A 129 12.93 23.08 3.79
CA LEU A 129 13.99 23.12 4.81
C LEU A 129 13.50 23.73 6.14
N ASP A 130 12.54 24.65 6.10
CA ASP A 130 11.99 25.31 7.30
C ASP A 130 11.23 24.32 8.22
N LEU A 131 10.86 23.14 7.70
CA LEU A 131 10.26 22.09 8.51
C LEU A 131 11.27 21.38 9.43
N GLY A 132 12.58 21.52 9.18
CA GLY A 132 13.62 20.95 10.03
C GLY A 132 13.62 19.42 10.09
N LEU A 133 13.09 18.75 9.07
CA LEU A 133 13.10 17.29 8.99
C LEU A 133 14.53 16.79 8.74
N ALA A 134 15.05 15.96 9.64
CA ALA A 134 16.31 15.24 9.46
C ALA A 134 16.11 13.90 8.74
N HIS A 135 14.95 13.27 8.93
CA HIS A 135 14.63 11.94 8.41
C HIS A 135 13.26 11.90 7.73
N ILE A 136 13.18 11.20 6.59
CA ILE A 136 11.92 10.85 5.93
C ILE A 136 11.92 9.35 5.67
N VAL A 137 10.95 8.64 6.24
CA VAL A 137 10.78 7.20 6.04
C VAL A 137 9.59 6.96 5.13
N LEU A 138 9.84 6.36 3.97
CA LEU A 138 8.84 6.09 2.95
C LEU A 138 8.40 4.62 3.02
N THR A 139 7.09 4.36 3.00
CA THR A 139 6.57 2.98 3.01
C THR A 139 5.17 2.86 2.40
N GLY A 140 4.72 1.64 2.14
CA GLY A 140 3.34 1.33 1.75
C GLY A 140 2.99 1.52 0.27
N GLU A 141 3.90 2.03 -0.57
CA GLU A 141 3.69 2.17 -2.02
C GLU A 141 4.95 1.85 -2.81
N ILE A 142 4.76 1.57 -4.11
CA ILE A 142 5.85 1.57 -5.09
C ILE A 142 6.19 3.03 -5.41
N ALA A 143 7.40 3.44 -5.02
CA ALA A 143 7.92 4.77 -5.34
C ALA A 143 8.18 4.93 -6.85
N SER A 144 7.92 6.12 -7.39
CA SER A 144 8.37 6.46 -8.74
C SER A 144 9.89 6.65 -8.75
N ARG A 145 10.51 6.49 -9.92
CA ARG A 145 11.95 6.76 -10.10
C ARG A 145 12.31 8.17 -9.62
N SER A 146 13.46 8.29 -8.99
CA SER A 146 14.03 9.51 -8.40
C SER A 146 13.24 10.11 -7.23
N THR A 147 12.17 9.48 -6.74
CA THR A 147 11.38 10.01 -5.61
C THR A 147 12.23 10.19 -4.36
N LEU A 148 13.06 9.19 -4.01
CA LEU A 148 13.87 9.26 -2.79
C LEU A 148 14.88 10.40 -2.87
N ARG A 149 15.61 10.47 -3.98
CA ARG A 149 16.62 11.51 -4.22
C ARG A 149 16.01 12.90 -4.30
N HIS A 150 14.85 13.05 -4.93
CA HIS A 150 14.16 14.33 -5.03
C HIS A 150 13.72 14.83 -3.66
N LEU A 151 13.06 13.98 -2.85
CA LEU A 151 12.68 14.33 -1.49
C LEU A 151 13.90 14.63 -0.61
N ALA A 152 14.99 13.88 -0.76
CA ALA A 152 16.23 14.13 0.00
C ALA A 152 16.82 15.51 -0.32
N GLY A 153 16.85 15.88 -1.61
CA GLY A 153 17.35 17.17 -2.05
C GLY A 153 16.49 18.34 -1.58
N GLU A 154 15.17 18.22 -1.71
CA GLU A 154 14.23 19.30 -1.39
C GLU A 154 14.11 19.54 0.11
N PHE A 155 14.07 18.48 0.93
CA PHE A 155 13.97 18.61 2.39
C PHE A 155 15.32 18.69 3.10
N GLY A 156 16.44 18.52 2.39
CA GLY A 156 17.77 18.39 3.04
C GLY A 156 17.84 17.23 4.04
N ALA A 157 16.99 16.21 3.86
CA ALA A 157 16.75 15.14 4.82
C ALA A 157 17.30 13.80 4.32
N ARG A 158 17.65 12.90 5.24
CA ARG A 158 17.90 11.51 4.91
C ARG A 158 16.58 10.82 4.58
N VAL A 159 16.44 10.33 3.36
CA VAL A 159 15.28 9.54 2.94
C VAL A 159 15.63 8.05 3.02
N THR A 160 14.76 7.23 3.61
CA THR A 160 14.92 5.77 3.68
C THR A 160 13.61 5.13 3.27
N GLU A 161 13.67 4.19 2.32
CA GLU A 161 12.51 3.40 1.95
C GLU A 161 12.46 2.13 2.77
N VAL A 162 11.27 1.83 3.30
CA VAL A 162 11.00 0.63 4.10
C VAL A 162 9.90 -0.16 3.40
N TYR A 163 10.21 -1.39 3.03
CA TYR A 163 9.20 -2.34 2.58
C TYR A 163 8.42 -2.86 3.78
N ALA A 164 7.15 -2.49 3.85
CA ALA A 164 6.22 -2.98 4.86
C ALA A 164 5.38 -4.14 4.34
N SER A 165 5.06 -5.07 5.24
CA SER A 165 4.11 -6.15 5.00
C SER A 165 2.80 -5.55 4.53
N PRO A 166 2.31 -5.94 3.36
CA PRO A 166 1.11 -5.33 2.86
C PRO A 166 -0.15 -5.92 3.49
N PHE A 167 -0.01 -6.87 4.43
CA PHE A 167 -1.09 -7.47 5.22
C PHE A 167 -1.34 -6.74 6.55
N GLY A 168 -0.27 -6.21 7.16
CA GLY A 168 -0.35 -5.65 8.52
C GLY A 168 0.50 -4.41 8.76
N GLY A 169 1.25 -3.93 7.77
CA GLY A 169 2.07 -2.73 7.88
C GLY A 169 3.41 -2.91 8.59
N THR A 170 3.73 -4.10 9.12
CA THR A 170 5.01 -4.40 9.77
C THR A 170 6.19 -4.16 8.84
N ALA A 171 7.24 -3.47 9.27
CA ALA A 171 8.46 -3.33 8.46
C ALA A 171 9.13 -4.70 8.24
N LEU A 172 9.56 -4.98 7.01
CA LEU A 172 10.18 -6.26 6.63
C LEU A 172 11.61 -6.09 6.09
N ALA A 173 11.86 -4.99 5.38
CA ALA A 173 13.18 -4.64 4.84
C ALA A 173 13.29 -3.13 4.62
N TRP A 174 14.50 -2.64 4.38
CA TRP A 174 14.75 -1.24 4.09
C TRP A 174 15.87 -1.06 3.06
N ARG A 175 15.96 0.13 2.47
CA ARG A 175 17.08 0.56 1.63
C ARG A 175 17.31 2.07 1.72
N ALA A 176 18.55 2.50 1.55
CA ALA A 176 18.92 3.91 1.62
C ALA A 176 18.79 4.62 0.26
N ALA A 177 19.08 3.93 -0.85
CA ALA A 177 18.95 4.45 -2.20
C ALA A 177 18.05 3.58 -3.08
N GLU A 178 17.61 4.10 -4.24
CA GLU A 178 16.67 3.40 -5.13
C GLU A 178 17.34 2.26 -5.92
N GLU A 179 18.65 2.36 -6.10
CA GLU A 179 19.52 1.37 -6.74
C GLU A 179 19.93 0.24 -5.79
N ASP A 180 19.81 0.46 -4.48
CA ASP A 180 20.18 -0.53 -3.48
C ASP A 180 19.17 -1.67 -3.42
N PRO A 181 19.63 -2.92 -3.22
CA PRO A 181 18.74 -4.01 -2.84
C PRO A 181 18.14 -3.74 -1.45
N LEU A 182 16.96 -4.31 -1.22
CA LEU A 182 16.35 -4.36 0.10
C LEU A 182 17.24 -5.15 1.07
N THR A 183 17.51 -4.56 2.22
CA THR A 183 18.14 -5.21 3.37
C THR A 183 17.05 -5.75 4.30
N PRO A 184 16.86 -7.08 4.41
CA PRO A 184 15.87 -7.67 5.30
C PRO A 184 16.15 -7.33 6.77
N LEU A 185 15.09 -7.13 7.55
CA LEU A 185 15.18 -6.87 9.00
C LEU A 185 15.33 -8.15 9.83
N ALA A 186 15.07 -9.31 9.22
CA ALA A 186 15.31 -10.62 9.81
C ALA A 186 15.59 -11.66 8.72
N ASP A 187 16.44 -12.62 9.03
CA ASP A 187 16.85 -13.68 8.11
C ASP A 187 15.67 -14.58 7.72
N GLY A 188 15.53 -14.82 6.42
CA GLY A 188 14.48 -15.70 5.88
C GLY A 188 13.06 -15.15 5.98
N LEU A 189 12.89 -13.88 6.38
CA LEU A 189 11.57 -13.22 6.44
C LEU A 189 11.00 -12.95 5.04
N LEU A 190 11.86 -12.66 4.08
CA LEU A 190 11.51 -12.38 2.69
C LEU A 190 12.15 -13.40 1.76
N GLY A 191 11.45 -13.67 0.66
CA GLY A 191 11.95 -14.50 -0.43
C GLY A 191 11.29 -14.15 -1.76
N LEU A 192 11.65 -14.89 -2.80
CA LEU A 192 11.10 -14.74 -4.14
C LEU A 192 10.41 -16.04 -4.57
N ALA A 193 9.22 -15.90 -5.13
CA ALA A 193 8.43 -17.01 -5.67
C ALA A 193 8.20 -16.86 -7.16
N ALA A 194 8.09 -17.99 -7.85
CA ALA A 194 7.63 -18.02 -9.23
C ALA A 194 6.18 -17.49 -9.30
N LEU A 195 5.85 -16.75 -10.36
CA LEU A 195 4.52 -16.14 -10.49
C LEU A 195 3.43 -17.20 -10.68
N GLY A 196 3.65 -18.14 -11.61
CA GLY A 196 2.65 -19.14 -12.02
C GLY A 196 2.54 -20.38 -11.14
N LYS A 197 3.34 -20.53 -10.08
CA LYS A 197 3.32 -21.72 -9.20
C LYS A 197 3.75 -21.39 -7.77
N ASP A 198 3.28 -22.18 -6.83
CA ASP A 198 3.64 -22.09 -5.41
C ASP A 198 5.00 -22.74 -5.14
N ALA A 199 6.05 -22.09 -5.63
CA ALA A 199 7.43 -22.51 -5.48
C ALA A 199 8.38 -21.30 -5.45
N PRO A 200 9.60 -21.45 -4.91
CA PRO A 200 10.65 -20.45 -5.07
C PRO A 200 10.87 -20.09 -6.55
N ALA A 201 11.25 -18.84 -6.80
CA ALA A 201 11.62 -18.39 -8.14
C ALA A 201 12.92 -19.08 -8.59
N ASP A 202 13.00 -19.38 -9.89
CA ASP A 202 14.25 -19.87 -10.48
C ASP A 202 15.30 -18.75 -10.45
N PRO A 203 16.59 -19.07 -10.20
CA PRO A 203 17.66 -18.07 -10.26
C PRO A 203 17.68 -17.35 -11.62
N GLY A 204 17.69 -16.02 -11.61
CA GLY A 204 17.70 -15.20 -12.82
C GLY A 204 16.35 -15.03 -13.51
N ALA A 205 15.24 -15.45 -12.91
CA ALA A 205 13.90 -15.14 -13.42
C ALA A 205 13.72 -13.62 -13.62
N PRO A 206 13.20 -13.17 -14.78
CA PRO A 206 13.07 -11.74 -15.08
C PRO A 206 12.08 -11.04 -14.15
N LEU A 207 11.05 -11.76 -13.70
CA LEU A 207 10.06 -11.31 -12.73
C LEU A 207 9.84 -12.40 -11.67
N ALA A 208 9.66 -11.97 -10.43
CA ALA A 208 9.30 -12.84 -9.31
C ALA A 208 8.36 -12.13 -8.34
N GLU A 209 7.52 -12.89 -7.64
CA GLU A 209 6.68 -12.35 -6.57
C GLU A 209 7.47 -12.33 -5.26
N LEU A 210 7.41 -11.21 -4.53
CA LEU A 210 7.89 -11.15 -3.16
C LEU A 210 6.98 -11.98 -2.27
N ILE A 211 7.57 -12.82 -1.43
CA ILE A 211 6.87 -13.62 -0.43
C ILE A 211 7.35 -13.28 0.97
N VAL A 212 6.44 -13.41 1.95
CA VAL A 212 6.75 -13.26 3.37
C VAL A 212 6.67 -14.63 4.03
N THR A 213 7.69 -15.00 4.79
CA THR A 213 7.70 -16.19 5.64
C THR A 213 7.73 -15.73 7.10
N PRO A 214 6.57 -15.62 7.78
CA PRO A 214 6.50 -15.07 9.13
C PRO A 214 6.92 -16.14 10.16
N ARG A 215 8.18 -16.60 10.10
CA ARG A 215 8.70 -17.64 10.99
C ARG A 215 8.50 -17.24 12.45
N GLY A 216 8.00 -18.18 13.26
CA GLY A 216 7.68 -17.93 14.66
C GLY A 216 6.32 -17.26 14.90
N HIS A 217 5.57 -16.91 13.85
CA HIS A 217 4.22 -16.40 13.99
C HIS A 217 3.27 -17.47 14.53
N ALA A 218 2.47 -17.13 15.54
CA ALA A 218 1.69 -18.12 16.30
C ALA A 218 0.74 -18.95 15.44
N THR A 219 0.14 -18.36 14.41
CA THR A 219 -0.86 -19.00 13.52
C THR A 219 -0.41 -19.21 12.07
N LEU A 220 0.65 -18.53 11.64
CA LEU A 220 1.09 -18.47 10.24
C LEU A 220 2.56 -18.90 10.07
N GLY A 221 3.22 -19.36 11.14
CA GLY A 221 4.66 -19.65 11.14
C GLY A 221 5.11 -20.78 10.20
N ASP A 222 4.18 -21.59 9.72
CA ASP A 222 4.36 -22.66 8.74
C ASP A 222 3.96 -22.26 7.30
N ALA A 223 3.51 -21.02 7.10
CA ALA A 223 2.99 -20.53 5.83
C ALA A 223 3.98 -19.63 5.08
N THR A 224 3.83 -19.62 3.76
CA THR A 224 4.44 -18.66 2.83
C THR A 224 3.34 -17.76 2.28
N LEU A 225 3.47 -16.45 2.49
CA LEU A 225 2.45 -15.48 2.10
C LEU A 225 2.84 -14.80 0.79
N ARG A 226 1.99 -14.94 -0.23
CA ARG A 226 2.09 -14.29 -1.55
C ARG A 226 1.59 -12.85 -1.46
N THR A 227 2.50 -11.89 -1.60
CA THR A 227 2.22 -10.49 -1.29
C THR A 227 1.43 -9.75 -2.36
N GLY A 228 1.45 -10.27 -3.59
CA GLY A 228 1.02 -9.57 -4.80
C GLY A 228 2.00 -8.53 -5.30
N HIS A 229 3.14 -8.29 -4.62
CA HIS A 229 4.20 -7.41 -5.11
C HIS A 229 5.17 -8.18 -6.00
N VAL A 230 5.49 -7.63 -7.16
CA VAL A 230 6.39 -8.22 -8.14
C VAL A 230 7.65 -7.38 -8.27
N VAL A 231 8.79 -8.07 -8.29
CA VAL A 231 10.12 -7.50 -8.47
C VAL A 231 10.64 -7.82 -9.86
N ARG A 232 11.56 -6.99 -10.36
CA ARG A 232 12.40 -7.32 -11.51
C ARG A 232 13.65 -8.03 -11.01
N GLY A 233 14.05 -9.10 -11.70
CA GLY A 233 15.26 -9.84 -11.36
C GLY A 233 16.49 -8.94 -11.27
N GLY A 234 17.42 -9.29 -10.38
CA GLY A 234 18.63 -8.53 -10.10
C GLY A 234 19.46 -9.20 -9.01
N GLU A 235 20.61 -8.61 -8.67
CA GLU A 235 21.42 -9.05 -7.54
C GLU A 235 20.76 -8.64 -6.21
N GLY A 236 20.85 -9.51 -5.21
CA GLY A 236 20.22 -9.29 -3.89
C GLY A 236 18.70 -9.42 -3.91
N LEU A 237 18.02 -8.81 -2.93
CA LEU A 237 16.57 -8.77 -2.85
C LEU A 237 16.05 -7.45 -3.44
N PRO A 238 15.44 -7.43 -4.64
CA PRO A 238 15.02 -6.18 -5.25
C PRO A 238 13.78 -5.59 -4.57
N ALA A 239 13.61 -4.27 -4.67
CA ALA A 239 12.37 -3.61 -4.24
C ALA A 239 11.22 -3.87 -5.23
N PRO A 240 9.95 -3.87 -4.76
CA PRO A 240 8.78 -4.01 -5.63
C PRO A 240 8.78 -2.96 -6.76
N ALA A 241 8.58 -3.42 -8.00
CA ALA A 241 8.38 -2.54 -9.15
C ALA A 241 6.93 -2.61 -9.67
N HIS A 242 6.25 -3.71 -9.36
CA HIS A 242 4.96 -4.05 -9.92
C HIS A 242 4.04 -4.71 -8.87
N THR A 243 2.78 -4.90 -9.25
CA THR A 243 1.79 -5.70 -8.52
C THR A 243 1.11 -6.69 -9.47
N VAL A 244 0.55 -7.76 -8.91
CA VAL A 244 -0.18 -8.80 -9.65
C VAL A 244 -1.30 -9.37 -8.78
N GLY A 245 -2.30 -9.98 -9.41
CA GLY A 245 -3.40 -10.65 -8.73
C GLY A 245 -4.67 -9.82 -8.67
N ASP A 246 -5.63 -10.27 -7.87
CA ASP A 246 -6.95 -9.65 -7.75
C ASP A 246 -6.99 -8.39 -6.86
N HIS A 247 -5.83 -7.78 -6.59
CA HIS A 247 -5.72 -6.57 -5.78
C HIS A 247 -4.87 -5.53 -6.48
N VAL A 248 -5.31 -4.27 -6.44
CA VAL A 248 -4.63 -3.13 -7.07
C VAL A 248 -4.23 -2.13 -6.00
N LEU A 249 -2.97 -1.68 -6.04
CA LEU A 249 -2.43 -0.71 -5.08
C LEU A 249 -2.68 0.73 -5.55
N VAL A 250 -3.46 1.50 -4.78
CA VAL A 250 -3.78 2.91 -5.05
C VAL A 250 -3.63 3.71 -3.77
N ARG A 251 -2.76 4.74 -3.77
CA ARG A 251 -2.50 5.58 -2.59
C ARG A 251 -2.21 4.81 -1.29
N GLY A 252 -1.41 3.75 -1.39
CA GLY A 252 -1.00 2.91 -0.26
C GLY A 252 -2.07 1.95 0.23
N VAL A 253 -3.21 1.86 -0.46
CA VAL A 253 -4.32 0.97 -0.14
C VAL A 253 -4.48 -0.08 -1.22
N TRP A 254 -4.56 -1.35 -0.80
CA TRP A 254 -4.89 -2.47 -1.67
C TRP A 254 -6.41 -2.55 -1.85
N LEU A 255 -6.87 -2.40 -3.08
CA LEU A 255 -8.28 -2.53 -3.47
C LEU A 255 -8.55 -3.95 -3.97
N ALA A 256 -9.43 -4.70 -3.31
CA ALA A 256 -9.84 -6.02 -3.79
C ALA A 256 -10.84 -5.91 -4.95
N LEU A 257 -10.41 -6.31 -6.14
CA LEU A 257 -11.27 -6.31 -7.35
C LEU A 257 -12.51 -7.22 -7.19
N PRO A 258 -12.44 -8.41 -6.57
CA PRO A 258 -13.61 -9.26 -6.36
C PRO A 258 -14.66 -8.61 -5.45
N ARG A 259 -14.25 -7.76 -4.49
CA ARG A 259 -15.18 -7.02 -3.63
C ARG A 259 -15.88 -5.90 -4.40
N LEU A 260 -15.15 -5.19 -5.24
CA LEU A 260 -15.72 -4.21 -6.16
C LEU A 260 -16.77 -4.87 -7.07
N GLU A 261 -16.41 -5.97 -7.72
CA GLU A 261 -17.30 -6.74 -8.58
C GLU A 261 -18.56 -7.21 -7.84
N LYS A 262 -18.41 -7.81 -6.64
CA LYS A 262 -19.53 -8.25 -5.81
C LYS A 262 -20.44 -7.09 -5.36
N ALA A 263 -19.90 -5.90 -5.13
CA ALA A 263 -20.70 -4.73 -4.76
C ALA A 263 -21.50 -4.20 -5.96
N LEU A 264 -20.86 -4.10 -7.12
CA LEU A 264 -21.49 -3.64 -8.36
C LEU A 264 -22.56 -4.61 -8.86
N ALA A 265 -22.36 -5.92 -8.71
CA ALA A 265 -23.33 -6.94 -9.09
C ALA A 265 -24.68 -6.85 -8.33
N LYS A 266 -24.73 -6.10 -7.22
CA LYS A 266 -25.97 -5.82 -6.47
C LYS A 266 -26.74 -4.62 -7.01
N ILE A 267 -26.16 -3.86 -7.93
CA ILE A 267 -26.77 -2.68 -8.54
C ILE A 267 -27.45 -3.13 -9.82
N ASP A 268 -28.75 -2.88 -9.91
CA ASP A 268 -29.57 -3.32 -11.02
C ASP A 268 -29.07 -2.75 -12.36
N GLY A 269 -29.05 -3.61 -13.38
CA GLY A 269 -28.67 -3.28 -14.74
C GLY A 269 -27.19 -3.02 -14.99
N VAL A 270 -26.29 -3.15 -14.00
CA VAL A 270 -24.84 -3.09 -14.27
C VAL A 270 -24.43 -4.25 -15.16
N ALA A 271 -23.83 -3.94 -16.30
CA ALA A 271 -23.36 -4.91 -17.30
C ALA A 271 -21.83 -5.06 -17.30
N GLY A 272 -21.09 -4.06 -16.84
CA GLY A 272 -19.62 -4.18 -16.77
C GLY A 272 -19.00 -2.98 -16.08
N TRP A 273 -17.70 -3.07 -15.82
CA TRP A 273 -16.91 -1.99 -15.25
C TRP A 273 -15.46 -2.00 -15.74
N ASP A 274 -14.87 -0.82 -15.81
CA ASP A 274 -13.43 -0.63 -16.02
C ASP A 274 -12.88 0.28 -14.92
N LEU A 275 -11.80 -0.16 -14.27
CA LEU A 275 -11.05 0.65 -13.31
C LEU A 275 -9.78 1.16 -13.95
N THR A 276 -9.73 2.46 -14.23
CA THR A 276 -8.51 3.11 -14.71
C THR A 276 -7.77 3.76 -13.54
N VAL A 277 -6.48 3.46 -13.39
CA VAL A 277 -5.59 4.05 -12.40
C VAL A 277 -4.49 4.83 -13.09
N SER A 278 -4.20 6.05 -12.62
CA SER A 278 -3.19 6.93 -13.19
C SER A 278 -2.49 7.76 -12.12
N ARG A 279 -1.42 8.47 -12.50
CA ARG A 279 -0.72 9.44 -11.65
C ARG A 279 -0.40 10.70 -12.47
N PRO A 280 -1.38 11.60 -12.67
CA PRO A 280 -1.17 12.82 -13.46
C PRO A 280 -0.32 13.88 -12.73
N GLY A 281 -0.01 13.67 -11.44
CA GLY A 281 0.82 14.55 -10.63
C GLY A 281 1.51 13.76 -9.51
N THR A 282 1.40 14.22 -8.27
CA THR A 282 2.03 13.55 -7.10
C THR A 282 1.21 12.40 -6.55
N LEU A 283 -0.13 12.45 -6.66
CA LEU A 283 -1.05 11.44 -6.13
C LEU A 283 -1.61 10.56 -7.24
N ASP A 284 -1.84 9.29 -6.90
CA ASP A 284 -2.62 8.39 -7.76
C ASP A 284 -4.06 8.91 -7.91
N SER A 285 -4.66 8.69 -9.07
CA SER A 285 -6.09 8.85 -9.33
C SER A 285 -6.66 7.51 -9.76
N ALA A 286 -7.91 7.24 -9.37
CA ALA A 286 -8.64 6.05 -9.80
C ALA A 286 -10.04 6.47 -10.27
N VAL A 287 -10.42 6.00 -11.44
CA VAL A 287 -11.75 6.24 -12.04
C VAL A 287 -12.36 4.89 -12.38
N LEU A 288 -13.57 4.67 -11.87
CA LEU A 288 -14.40 3.52 -12.18
C LEU A 288 -15.47 3.94 -13.20
N THR A 289 -15.37 3.40 -14.40
CA THR A 289 -16.38 3.56 -15.44
C THR A 289 -17.31 2.37 -15.41
N VAL A 290 -18.59 2.61 -15.15
CA VAL A 290 -19.63 1.56 -15.11
C VAL A 290 -20.46 1.59 -16.38
N THR A 291 -20.64 0.44 -17.00
CA THR A 291 -21.53 0.25 -18.15
C THR A 291 -22.82 -0.40 -17.68
N PHE A 292 -23.97 0.19 -18.04
CA PHE A 292 -25.28 -0.41 -17.83
C PHE A 292 -25.71 -1.24 -19.04
N GLY A 293 -26.58 -2.23 -18.82
CA GLY A 293 -27.17 -3.06 -19.88
C GLY A 293 -28.45 -2.49 -20.48
N ARG A 294 -28.89 -1.31 -20.03
CA ARG A 294 -30.11 -0.63 -20.50
C ARG A 294 -29.86 0.86 -20.63
N GLU A 295 -30.25 1.43 -21.77
CA GLU A 295 -30.08 2.85 -22.08
C GLU A 295 -30.80 3.76 -21.08
N SER A 296 -31.97 3.34 -20.58
CA SER A 296 -32.76 4.09 -19.59
C SER A 296 -32.04 4.36 -18.27
N LEU A 297 -30.92 3.68 -17.99
CA LEU A 297 -30.12 3.86 -16.78
C LEU A 297 -28.95 4.83 -16.97
N VAL A 298 -28.45 5.01 -18.19
CA VAL A 298 -27.19 5.76 -18.48
C VAL A 298 -27.29 7.24 -18.10
N GLY A 299 -28.43 7.88 -18.42
CA GLY A 299 -28.66 9.30 -18.12
C GLY A 299 -29.26 9.57 -16.74
N ASN A 300 -29.56 8.55 -15.95
CA ASN A 300 -30.26 8.72 -14.68
C ASN A 300 -29.28 8.99 -13.51
N PRO A 301 -29.32 10.18 -12.89
CA PRO A 301 -28.35 10.56 -11.85
C PRO A 301 -28.45 9.72 -10.57
N MET A 302 -29.60 9.06 -10.33
CA MET A 302 -29.79 8.18 -9.18
C MET A 302 -28.82 6.99 -9.24
N TRP A 303 -28.61 6.38 -10.41
CA TRP A 303 -27.73 5.21 -10.54
C TRP A 303 -26.26 5.57 -10.38
N ARG A 304 -25.84 6.72 -10.91
CA ARG A 304 -24.48 7.24 -10.66
C ARG A 304 -24.23 7.43 -9.16
N SER A 305 -25.19 8.02 -8.45
CA SER A 305 -25.09 8.23 -7.00
C SER A 305 -25.03 6.90 -6.23
N ARG A 306 -25.85 5.93 -6.65
CA ARG A 306 -25.85 4.58 -6.06
C ARG A 306 -24.53 3.85 -6.21
N VAL A 307 -23.91 3.93 -7.40
CA VAL A 307 -22.56 3.39 -7.64
C VAL A 307 -21.54 4.11 -6.78
N GLN A 308 -21.58 5.45 -6.70
CA GLN A 308 -20.69 6.24 -5.86
C GLN A 308 -20.77 5.84 -4.38
N GLU A 309 -21.97 5.66 -3.84
CA GLU A 309 -22.18 5.20 -2.47
C GLU A 309 -21.58 3.80 -2.25
N ALA A 310 -21.85 2.87 -3.16
CA ALA A 310 -21.33 1.51 -3.06
C ALA A 310 -19.79 1.50 -3.06
N VAL A 311 -19.16 2.28 -3.94
CA VAL A 311 -17.70 2.38 -4.03
C VAL A 311 -17.11 3.07 -2.79
N ARG A 312 -17.71 4.16 -2.31
CA ARG A 312 -17.26 4.86 -1.09
C ARG A 312 -17.35 3.98 0.16
N ALA A 313 -18.30 3.05 0.21
CA ALA A 313 -18.43 2.11 1.32
C ALA A 313 -17.35 1.03 1.31
N LEU A 314 -16.70 0.76 0.18
CA LEU A 314 -15.68 -0.28 0.05
C LEU A 314 -14.29 0.19 0.45
N THR A 315 -13.95 1.45 0.21
CA THR A 315 -12.56 1.90 0.34
C THR A 315 -12.45 3.34 0.83
N PRO A 316 -11.44 3.65 1.65
CA PRO A 316 -11.11 5.03 1.99
C PRO A 316 -10.44 5.78 0.82
N VAL A 317 -10.06 5.12 -0.27
CA VAL A 317 -9.53 5.83 -1.44
C VAL A 317 -10.68 6.46 -2.21
N SER A 318 -10.56 7.75 -2.54
CA SER A 318 -11.52 8.39 -3.44
C SER A 318 -11.37 7.81 -4.84
N ILE A 319 -12.43 7.16 -5.32
CA ILE A 319 -12.54 6.66 -6.69
C ILE A 319 -13.60 7.52 -7.41
N GLY A 320 -13.21 8.14 -8.51
CA GLY A 320 -14.14 8.84 -9.40
C GLY A 320 -15.10 7.84 -10.04
N VAL A 321 -16.36 8.20 -10.21
CA VAL A 321 -17.35 7.33 -10.86
C VAL A 321 -17.90 8.02 -12.10
N GLU A 322 -17.77 7.30 -13.21
CA GLU A 322 -18.28 7.65 -14.52
C GLU A 322 -19.24 6.56 -15.00
N ILE A 323 -20.24 6.97 -15.77
CA ILE A 323 -21.16 6.05 -16.42
C ILE A 323 -20.82 6.09 -17.90
N ALA A 324 -20.61 4.92 -18.51
CA ALA A 324 -20.38 4.82 -19.94
C ALA A 324 -21.58 5.41 -20.71
N PRO A 325 -21.34 6.19 -21.79
CA PRO A 325 -22.40 6.87 -22.52
C PRO A 325 -23.32 5.91 -23.29
N GLU A 326 -22.86 4.69 -23.53
CA GLU A 326 -23.59 3.66 -24.25
C GLU A 326 -23.86 2.47 -23.34
N ALA A 327 -25.04 1.87 -23.51
CA ALA A 327 -25.37 0.60 -22.90
C ALA A 327 -24.69 -0.55 -23.65
N ALA A 328 -24.35 -1.63 -22.95
CA ALA A 328 -23.79 -2.83 -23.58
C ALA A 328 -24.80 -3.98 -23.60
N GLU A 329 -24.79 -4.75 -24.68
CA GLU A 329 -25.53 -6.00 -24.76
C GLU A 329 -24.83 -7.09 -23.93
N GLY A 330 -25.29 -7.24 -22.69
CA GLY A 330 -24.93 -8.34 -21.81
C GLY A 330 -23.73 -8.10 -20.89
N PRO A 331 -23.51 -9.02 -19.92
CA PRO A 331 -22.47 -8.87 -18.92
C PRO A 331 -21.07 -9.01 -19.52
N ARG A 332 -20.14 -8.16 -19.09
CA ARG A 332 -18.71 -8.23 -19.40
C ARG A 332 -17.89 -8.29 -18.11
N PRO A 333 -16.79 -9.06 -18.08
CA PRO A 333 -15.92 -9.10 -16.92
C PRO A 333 -15.30 -7.72 -16.68
N GLY A 334 -15.07 -7.42 -15.41
CA GLY A 334 -14.40 -6.20 -15.02
C GLY A 334 -12.94 -6.14 -15.47
N THR A 335 -12.50 -4.98 -15.95
CA THR A 335 -11.13 -4.74 -16.41
C THR A 335 -10.42 -3.70 -15.55
N VAL A 336 -9.08 -3.77 -15.54
CA VAL A 336 -8.22 -2.78 -14.88
C VAL A 336 -7.22 -2.27 -15.88
N THR A 337 -7.13 -0.94 -16.01
CA THR A 337 -6.12 -0.25 -16.82
C THR A 337 -5.24 0.58 -15.90
N ASP A 338 -4.02 0.11 -15.60
CA ASP A 338 -3.07 0.87 -14.78
C ASP A 338 -2.08 1.65 -15.66
N LEU A 339 -2.38 2.92 -15.91
CA LEU A 339 -1.56 3.83 -16.72
C LEU A 339 -0.21 4.16 -16.07
N ARG A 340 0.01 3.81 -14.80
CA ARG A 340 1.33 3.92 -14.15
C ARG A 340 2.25 2.76 -14.55
N GLY A 341 1.70 1.67 -15.07
CA GLY A 341 2.43 0.42 -15.37
C GLY A 341 2.78 -0.39 -14.12
N HIS A 342 2.13 -0.15 -12.97
CA HIS A 342 2.41 -0.89 -11.74
C HIS A 342 1.69 -2.24 -11.73
N HIS A 343 0.42 -2.32 -12.12
CA HIS A 343 -0.32 -3.59 -12.12
C HIS A 343 -0.13 -4.38 -13.43
N LEU A 344 0.42 -5.60 -13.33
CA LEU A 344 0.72 -6.46 -14.50
C LEU A 344 -0.47 -7.31 -14.94
N GLY A 345 -1.50 -7.42 -14.10
CA GLY A 345 -2.71 -8.18 -14.40
C GLY A 345 -3.19 -9.03 -13.24
N ARG A 346 -4.37 -9.62 -13.44
CA ARG A 346 -5.06 -10.44 -12.44
C ARG A 346 -4.50 -11.87 -12.37
N ASP A 347 -4.21 -12.47 -13.52
CA ASP A 347 -3.68 -13.83 -13.58
C ASP A 347 -2.15 -13.81 -13.56
N ARG A 348 -1.57 -14.35 -12.49
CA ARG A 348 -0.12 -14.46 -12.30
C ARG A 348 0.54 -15.34 -13.36
N ALA A 349 -0.17 -16.33 -13.90
CA ALA A 349 0.38 -17.26 -14.88
C ALA A 349 0.52 -16.64 -16.27
N LEU A 350 -0.18 -15.51 -16.54
CA LEU A 350 -0.15 -14.82 -17.83
C LEU A 350 0.83 -13.64 -17.86
N VAL A 351 1.52 -13.36 -16.75
CA VAL A 351 2.53 -12.29 -16.68
C VAL A 351 3.85 -12.80 -17.26
N THR A 352 4.37 -12.09 -18.25
CA THR A 352 5.63 -12.38 -18.96
C THR A 352 6.66 -11.28 -18.76
#